data_AF-A0A8T1UDI7-F1
#
_entry.id   AF-A0A8T1UDI7-F1
#
_cell.length_a   1.000
_cell.length_b   1.000
_cell.length_c   1.000
_cell.angle_alpha   90.00
_cell.angle_beta   90.00
_cell.angle_gamma   90.00
#
_symmetry.space_group_name_H-M   'P 1'
#
loop_
_entity.id
_entity.type
_entity.pdbx_description
1 polymer ?
#
loop_
_entity_poly.entity_id
_entity_poly.type
_entity_poly.pdbx_seq_one_letter_code
_entity_poly.pdbx_strand_id
1 'polypeptide(L)' 'LKTVAALIGVAFGNYSTHSLRSGGATALLKGKADSLSIKLLGRWMSNGFENYLVLAAKASVGLSRRMV' A
#
# COMPACT_ATOMS: atom_id res chain seq x y z
N LEU A 1 5.05 14.50 -7.18
CA LEU A 1 3.86 13.67 -6.88
C LEU A 1 2.57 14.28 -7.39
N LYS A 2 2.18 15.45 -6.87
CA LYS A 2 0.93 16.12 -7.27
C LYS A 2 0.87 16.37 -8.78
N THR A 3 1.97 16.80 -9.39
CA THR A 3 2.07 16.97 -10.85
C THR A 3 1.82 15.67 -11.61
N VAL A 4 2.44 14.56 -11.20
CA VAL A 4 2.23 13.24 -11.83
C VAL A 4 0.77 12.79 -11.65
N ALA A 5 0.22 12.95 -10.45
CA ALA A 5 -1.17 12.64 -10.16
C ALA A 5 -2.15 13.43 -11.06
N ALA A 6 -1.90 14.74 -11.23
CA ALA A 6 -2.68 15.57 -12.14
C ALA A 6 -2.53 15.13 -13.61
N LEU A 7 -1.31 14.79 -14.05
CA LEU A 7 -1.05 14.33 -15.42
C LEU A 7 -1.76 13.02 -15.76
N ILE A 8 -1.89 12.10 -14.80
CA ILE A 8 -2.59 10.82 -15.01
C ILE A 8 -4.10 10.88 -14.66
N GLY A 9 -4.64 12.08 -14.41
CA GLY A 9 -6.08 12.30 -14.20
C GLY A 9 -6.60 11.82 -12.85
N VAL A 10 -5.75 11.65 -11.83
CA VAL A 10 -6.19 11.28 -10.47
C VAL A 10 -6.16 12.48 -9.52
N ALA A 11 -7.01 12.47 -8.50
CA ALA A 11 -7.11 13.56 -7.53
C ALA A 11 -5.79 13.72 -6.75
N PHE A 12 -5.01 14.75 -7.10
CA PHE A 12 -3.68 14.98 -6.52
C PHE A 12 -3.69 15.19 -5.00
N GLY A 13 -4.82 15.64 -4.43
CA GLY A 13 -5.01 15.81 -2.99
C GLY A 13 -4.90 14.50 -2.20
N ASN A 14 -5.16 13.36 -2.85
CA ASN A 14 -5.06 12.04 -2.25
C ASN A 14 -3.61 11.52 -2.20
N TYR A 15 -2.66 12.21 -2.85
CA TYR A 15 -1.28 11.75 -2.98
C TYR A 15 -0.29 12.65 -2.23
N SER A 16 0.30 12.08 -1.18
CA SER A 16 1.42 12.61 -0.40
C SER A 16 2.58 11.61 -0.36
N THR A 17 3.74 12.05 0.13
CA THR A 17 4.88 11.14 0.39
C THR A 17 4.49 9.96 1.27
N HIS A 18 3.64 10.20 2.28
CA HIS A 18 3.14 9.16 3.17
C HIS A 18 2.25 8.16 2.41
N SER A 19 1.32 8.64 1.58
CA SER A 19 0.46 7.77 0.76
C SER A 19 1.26 6.88 -0.19
N LEU A 20 2.36 7.40 -0.77
CA LEU A 20 3.26 6.63 -1.62
C LEU A 20 3.96 5.52 -0.87
N ARG A 21 4.39 5.81 0.37
CA ARG A 21 5.07 4.82 1.21
C ARG A 21 4.14 3.64 1.52
N SER A 22 2.90 3.92 1.94
CA SER A 22 1.87 2.92 2.19
C SER A 22 1.49 2.16 0.91
N GLY A 23 1.26 2.89 -0.19
CA GLY A 23 0.93 2.30 -1.49
C GLY A 23 2.06 1.44 -2.07
N GLY A 24 3.31 1.85 -1.92
CA GLY A 24 4.49 1.09 -2.34
C GLY A 24 4.65 -0.21 -1.55
N ALA A 25 4.50 -0.17 -0.22
CA ALA A 25 4.48 -1.38 0.61
C ALA A 25 3.35 -2.34 0.20
N THR A 26 2.17 -1.80 -0.07
CA THR A 26 1.00 -2.57 -0.57
C THR A 26 1.29 -3.20 -1.93
N ALA A 27 1.90 -2.46 -2.86
CA ALA A 27 2.23 -2.95 -4.19
C ALA A 27 3.27 -4.08 -4.15
N LEU A 28 4.32 -3.94 -3.32
CA LEU A 28 5.33 -4.97 -3.11
C LEU A 28 4.73 -6.25 -2.52
N LEU A 29 3.89 -6.13 -1.49
CA LEU A 29 3.22 -7.29 -0.90
C LEU A 29 2.31 -8.00 -1.91
N LYS A 30 1.51 -7.25 -2.68
CA LYS A 30 0.68 -7.80 -3.76
C LYS A 30 1.53 -8.49 -4.84
N GLY A 31 2.72 -7.97 -5.10
CA GLY A 31 3.74 -8.55 -5.97
C GLY A 31 4.46 -9.77 -5.39
N LYS A 32 4.05 -10.25 -4.20
CA LYS A 32 4.67 -11.38 -3.49
C LYS A 32 6.13 -11.14 -3.10
N ALA A 33 6.55 -9.88 -2.96
CA ALA A 33 7.83 -9.57 -2.34
C ALA A 33 7.82 -10.07 -0.89
N ASP A 34 8.93 -10.63 -0.43
CA ASP A 34 9.07 -11.07 0.94
C ASP A 34 9.20 -9.89 1.91
N SER A 35 8.96 -10.16 3.19
CA SER A 35 8.96 -9.14 4.25
C SER A 35 10.32 -8.45 4.42
N LEU A 36 11.45 -9.13 4.17
CA LEU A 36 12.78 -8.53 4.24
C LEU A 36 12.98 -7.54 3.09
N SER A 37 12.60 -7.91 1.87
CA SER A 37 12.63 -7.01 0.70
C SER A 37 11.78 -5.75 0.93
N ILE A 38 10.57 -5.90 1.48
CA ILE A 38 9.69 -4.76 1.80
C ILE A 38 10.33 -3.85 2.86
N LYS A 39 10.95 -4.42 3.90
CA LYS A 39 11.65 -3.64 4.93
C LYS A 39 12.84 -2.87 4.40
N LEU A 40 13.67 -3.52 3.58
CA LEU A 40 14.87 -2.90 3.01
C LEU A 40 14.49 -1.75 2.09
N LEU A 41 13.58 -1.98 1.14
CA LEU A 41 13.13 -0.96 0.19
C LEU A 41 12.35 0.17 0.87
N GLY A 42 11.50 -0.16 1.84
CA GLY A 42 10.71 0.81 2.56
C GLY A 42 11.43 1.47 3.73
N ARG A 43 12.64 1.03 4.10
CA ARG A 43 13.35 1.45 5.33
C ARG A 43 12.45 1.30 6.56
N TRP A 44 11.90 0.11 6.76
CA TRP A 44 11.10 -0.23 7.93
C TRP A 44 11.96 -0.96 8.95
N MET A 45 11.95 -0.47 10.19
CA MET A 45 12.71 -1.08 11.29
C MET A 45 12.08 -2.39 11.79
N SER A 46 10.78 -2.58 11.55
CA SER A 46 10.00 -3.74 11.96
C SER A 46 8.96 -4.11 10.89
N ASN A 47 8.10 -5.09 11.19
CA ASN A 47 6.92 -5.39 10.37
C ASN A 47 5.86 -4.26 10.40
N GLY A 48 6.17 -3.07 10.93
CA GLY A 48 5.22 -1.96 11.00
C GLY A 48 4.60 -1.56 9.66
N PHE A 49 5.19 -1.94 8.52
CA PHE A 49 4.60 -1.77 7.18
C PHE A 49 3.24 -2.47 7.03
N GLU A 50 2.99 -3.55 7.78
CA GLU A 50 1.73 -4.31 7.73
C GLU A 50 0.52 -3.44 8.11
N ASN A 51 0.70 -2.50 9.04
CA ASN A 51 -0.33 -1.56 9.45
C ASN A 51 -0.66 -0.50 8.38
N TYR A 52 0.22 -0.33 7.39
CA TYR A 52 0.05 0.64 6.30
C TYR A 52 -0.48 -0.01 5.02
N LEU A 53 -0.77 -1.30 5.04
CA LEU A 53 -1.30 -2.01 3.88
C LEU A 53 -2.73 -1.54 3.61
N VAL A 54 -2.95 -1.01 2.40
CA VAL A 54 -4.30 -0.66 1.97
C VAL A 54 -4.96 -1.92 1.45
N LEU A 55 -5.95 -2.42 2.21
CA LEU A 55 -6.72 -3.58 1.81
C LEU A 55 -7.50 -3.24 0.53
N ALA A 56 -7.18 -3.91 -0.57
CA ALA A 56 -7.93 -3.70 -1.81
C ALA A 56 -9.40 -4.11 -1.59
N ALA A 57 -10.35 -3.33 -2.11
CA ALA A 57 -11.77 -3.66 -2.01
C ALA A 57 -12.09 -5.08 -2.53
N LYS A 58 -11.34 -5.56 -3.53
CA LYS A 58 -11.45 -6.93 -4.03
C LYS A 58 -11.00 -7.99 -3.02
N ALA A 59 -10.03 -7.68 -2.16
CA ALA A 59 -9.51 -8.58 -1.13
C ALA A 59 -10.47 -8.73 0.07
N SER A 60 -11.36 -7.76 0.31
CA SER A 60 -12.38 -7.86 1.37
C SER A 60 -13.68 -8.55 0.92
N VAL A 61 -13.85 -8.86 -0.37
CA VAL A 61 -15.07 -9.53 -0.87
C VAL A 61 -15.23 -10.89 -0.22
N GLY A 62 -16.35 -11.10 0.48
CA GLY A 62 -16.68 -12.36 1.16
C GLY A 62 -15.87 -12.61 2.44
N LEU A 63 -14.98 -11.70 2.84
CA LEU A 63 -14.20 -11.82 4.07
C LEU A 63 -15.12 -11.84 5.31
N SER A 64 -16.17 -11.00 5.32
CA SER A 64 -17.16 -10.93 6.40
C SER A 64 -17.90 -12.24 6.65
N ARG A 65 -18.12 -13.06 5.61
CA ARG A 65 -18.77 -14.38 5.74
C ARG A 65 -17.86 -15.43 6.38
N ARG A 66 -16.57 -15.13 6.54
CA ARG A 66 -15.55 -16.00 7.12
C ARG A 66 -15.08 -15.51 8.50
N MET A 67 -15.56 -14.36 8.94
CA MET A 67 -15.34 -13.86 10.29
C MET A 67 -16.33 -14.60 11.20
N VAL A 68 -15.82 -15.26 12.24
CA VAL A 68 -16.59 -16.02 13.23
C VAL A 68 -16.95 -15.12 14.40
#